data_AF-A0A6G3WMI3-F1
#
_entry.id   AF-A0A6G3WMI3-F1
#
_cell.length_a   1.000
_cell.length_b   1.000
_cell.length_c   1.000
_cell.angle_alpha   90.00
_cell.angle_beta   90.00
_cell.angle_gamma   90.00
#
_symmetry.space_group_name_H-M   'P 1'
#
loop_
_entity.id
_entity.type
_entity.pdbx_description
1 polymer ?
#
loop_
_entity_poly.entity_id
_entity_poly.type
_entity_poly.pdbx_seq_one_letter_code
_entity_poly.pdbx_strand_id
1 'polypeptide(L)' 'VEAKDGDEGGTQRYEMSLAQAVNAATISAVGTTRGMPERAVTIALATALQESTLRNIDYGDRDSVGLFQQRPSQG' A
#
# COMPACT_ATOMS: atom_id res chain seq x y z
N VAL A 1 -21.83 18.14 -9.76
CA VAL A 1 -21.60 18.19 -11.22
C VAL A 1 -20.95 16.89 -11.63
N GLU A 2 -21.58 16.20 -12.57
CA GLU A 2 -21.09 14.98 -13.22
C GLU A 2 -19.70 15.17 -13.83
N ALA A 3 -18.93 14.09 -13.82
CA ALA A 3 -18.19 13.65 -15.00
C ALA A 3 -18.02 12.14 -14.91
N LYS A 4 -18.82 11.43 -15.71
CA LYS A 4 -18.41 10.15 -16.30
C LYS A 4 -17.57 10.51 -17.52
N ASP A 5 -16.29 10.22 -17.48
CA ASP A 5 -15.46 10.20 -18.69
C ASP A 5 -14.93 8.78 -18.90
N GLY A 6 -15.28 8.23 -20.05
CA GLY A 6 -14.82 6.93 -20.53
C GLY A 6 -13.34 6.97 -20.87
N ASP A 7 -12.67 5.86 -20.62
CA ASP A 7 -11.24 5.68 -20.83
C ASP A 7 -10.94 5.26 -22.28
N GLU A 8 -10.60 6.24 -23.12
CA GLU A 8 -9.70 6.03 -24.24
C GLU A 8 -8.25 6.04 -23.70
N GLY A 9 -7.71 4.86 -23.35
CA GLY A 9 -6.27 4.64 -23.14
C GLY A 9 -5.54 5.68 -22.26
N GLY A 10 -6.18 6.17 -21.21
CA GLY A 10 -5.72 7.24 -20.35
C GLY A 10 -4.75 6.73 -19.29
N THR A 11 -3.65 7.46 -19.11
CA THR A 11 -2.74 7.24 -17.97
C THR A 11 -3.53 7.38 -16.66
N GLN A 12 -3.77 6.26 -15.98
CA GLN A 12 -4.43 6.24 -14.67
C GLN A 12 -3.51 6.92 -13.65
N ARG A 13 -3.81 8.18 -13.30
CA ARG A 13 -3.06 8.90 -12.27
C ARG A 13 -3.60 8.52 -10.90
N TYR A 14 -2.72 8.01 -10.06
CA TYR A 14 -3.02 7.73 -8.68
C TYR A 14 -2.51 8.88 -7.80
N GLU A 15 -3.42 9.56 -7.10
CA GLU A 15 -3.06 10.61 -6.14
C GLU A 15 -2.70 10.00 -4.79
N MET A 16 -1.58 10.44 -4.20
CA MET A 16 -1.08 9.97 -2.92
C MET A 16 -0.79 11.13 -1.99
N SER A 17 -1.14 10.98 -0.71
CA SER A 17 -0.64 11.88 0.33
C SER A 17 0.86 11.66 0.58
N LEU A 18 1.53 12.66 1.14
CA LEU A 18 2.94 12.55 1.55
C LEU A 18 3.17 11.35 2.49
N ALA A 19 2.25 11.09 3.43
CA ALA A 19 2.35 9.97 4.35
C ALA A 19 2.30 8.61 3.62
N GLN A 20 1.43 8.45 2.63
CA GLN A 20 1.37 7.23 1.81
C GLN A 20 2.63 7.04 0.98
N ALA A 21 3.16 8.13 0.40
CA ALA A 21 4.42 8.09 -0.35
C ALA A 21 5.61 7.69 0.54
N VAL A 22 5.68 8.23 1.77
CA VAL A 22 6.70 7.87 2.76
C VAL A 22 6.60 6.39 3.16
N ASN A 23 5.40 5.87 3.39
CA ASN A 23 5.20 4.46 3.71
C ASN A 23 5.63 3.55 2.55
N ALA A 24 5.26 3.88 1.31
CA ALA A 24 5.71 3.15 0.12
C ALA A 24 7.24 3.17 -0.02
N ALA A 25 7.86 4.34 0.13
CA ALA A 25 9.31 4.48 0.11
C ALA A 25 9.99 3.65 1.21
N THR A 26 9.37 3.58 2.40
CA THR A 26 9.88 2.78 3.52
C THR A 26 9.81 1.28 3.22
N ILE A 27 8.70 0.78 2.67
CA ILE A 27 8.57 -0.63 2.25
C ILE A 27 9.67 -0.98 1.23
N SER A 28 9.85 -0.14 0.21
CA SER A 28 10.89 -0.32 -0.80
C SER A 28 12.29 -0.31 -0.20
N ALA A 29 12.62 0.68 0.64
CA ALA A 29 13.92 0.81 1.27
C ALA A 29 14.23 -0.41 2.16
N VAL A 30 13.27 -0.89 2.96
CA VAL A 30 13.46 -2.08 3.79
C VAL A 30 13.69 -3.33 2.93
N GLY A 31 12.93 -3.49 1.84
CA GLY A 31 13.12 -4.60 0.92
C GLY A 31 14.50 -4.61 0.26
N THR A 32 14.92 -3.45 -0.28
CA THR A 32 16.24 -3.28 -0.89
C THR A 32 17.38 -3.50 0.10
N THR A 33 17.29 -2.92 1.30
CA THR A 33 18.34 -3.06 2.34
C THR A 33 18.48 -4.50 2.84
N ARG A 34 17.41 -5.29 2.78
CA ARG A 34 17.42 -6.73 3.11
C ARG A 34 17.83 -7.62 1.93
N GLY A 35 18.18 -7.04 0.78
CA GLY A 35 18.53 -7.81 -0.43
C GLY A 35 17.38 -8.67 -0.96
N MET A 36 16.14 -8.26 -0.72
CA MET A 36 14.98 -9.01 -1.19
C MET A 36 14.87 -8.91 -2.72
N PRO A 37 14.36 -9.96 -3.40
CA PRO A 37 14.06 -9.86 -4.82
C PRO A 37 13.07 -8.72 -5.09
N GLU A 38 13.21 -8.01 -6.22
CA GLU A 38 12.30 -6.91 -6.60
C GLU A 38 10.83 -7.33 -6.56
N ARG A 39 10.54 -8.57 -6.99
CA ARG A 39 9.19 -9.14 -6.92
C ARG A 39 8.62 -9.16 -5.50
N ALA A 40 9.44 -9.40 -4.48
CA ALA A 40 8.98 -9.38 -3.09
C ALA A 40 8.63 -7.95 -2.63
N VAL A 41 9.39 -6.95 -3.07
CA VAL A 41 9.07 -5.53 -2.82
C VAL A 41 7.76 -5.15 -3.50
N THR A 42 7.59 -5.54 -4.77
CA THR A 42 6.34 -5.30 -5.51
C THR A 42 5.14 -5.95 -4.84
N ILE A 43 5.28 -7.19 -4.37
CA ILE A 43 4.21 -7.88 -3.62
C ILE A 43 3.90 -7.10 -2.33
N ALA A 44 4.92 -6.72 -1.55
CA ALA A 44 4.71 -5.98 -0.31
C ALA A 44 4.00 -4.63 -0.55
N LEU A 45 4.39 -3.89 -1.59
CA LEU A 45 3.72 -2.65 -1.97
C LEU A 45 2.26 -2.88 -2.39
N ALA A 46 2.01 -3.87 -3.25
CA ALA A 46 0.66 -4.21 -3.70
C ALA A 46 -0.23 -4.66 -2.55
N THR A 47 0.30 -5.48 -1.63
CA THR A 47 -0.40 -5.89 -0.41
C THR A 47 -0.69 -4.69 0.47
N ALA A 48 0.29 -3.85 0.79
CA ALA A 48 0.03 -2.68 1.65
C ALA A 48 -0.94 -1.68 1.01
N LEU A 49 -0.93 -1.55 -0.31
CA LEU A 49 -1.92 -0.77 -1.06
C LEU A 49 -3.32 -1.37 -0.95
N GLN A 50 -3.46 -2.69 -1.08
CA GLN A 50 -4.75 -3.37 -0.99
C GLN A 50 -5.30 -3.39 0.44
N GLU A 51 -4.46 -3.63 1.44
CA GLU A 51 -4.85 -3.81 2.83
C GLU A 51 -5.15 -2.49 3.55
N SER A 52 -4.38 -1.43 3.24
CA SER A 52 -4.48 -0.16 3.99
C SER A 52 -4.42 1.09 3.11
N THR A 53 -4.35 0.93 1.78
CA THR A 53 -4.08 2.06 0.87
C THR A 53 -2.76 2.76 1.25
N LEU A 54 -1.75 2.00 1.71
CA LEU A 54 -0.46 2.50 2.20
C LEU A 54 -0.56 3.43 3.42
N ARG A 55 -1.60 3.30 4.24
CA ARG A 55 -1.79 4.08 5.47
C ARG A 55 -1.46 3.22 6.68
N ASN A 56 -0.61 3.72 7.56
CA ASN A 56 -0.38 3.06 8.84
C ASN A 56 -1.55 3.36 9.78
N ILE A 57 -2.57 2.50 9.80
CA ILE A 57 -3.81 2.65 10.58
C ILE A 57 -3.80 1.73 11.80
N ASP A 58 -4.46 2.17 12.87
CA ASP A 58 -4.59 1.46 14.16
C ASP A 58 -5.94 0.72 14.30
N TYR A 59 -6.64 0.56 13.18
CA TYR A 59 -7.91 -0.16 13.08
C TYR A 59 -7.92 -1.05 11.84
N GLY A 60 -8.89 -1.97 11.79
CA GLY A 60 -9.00 -2.97 10.73
C GLY A 60 -10.11 -3.98 11.01
N ASP A 61 -10.10 -5.11 10.29
CA ASP A 61 -10.94 -6.24 10.65
C ASP A 61 -10.52 -6.82 12.02
N ARG A 62 -11.44 -6.87 12.98
CA ARG A 62 -11.21 -7.35 14.35
C ARG A 62 -10.08 -6.60 15.06
N ASP A 63 -8.91 -7.22 15.17
CA ASP A 63 -7.70 -6.68 15.81
C ASP A 63 -6.56 -6.44 14.78
N SER A 64 -6.87 -6.43 13.49
CA SER A 64 -5.91 -6.06 12.44
C SER A 64 -5.41 -4.63 12.60
N VAL A 65 -4.11 -4.43 12.42
CA VAL A 65 -3.48 -3.10 12.46
C VAL A 65 -2.34 -2.97 11.43
N GLY A 66 -1.96 -1.73 11.13
CA GLY A 66 -0.79 -1.37 10.35
C GLY A 66 -0.95 -1.53 8.85
N LEU A 67 0.17 -1.36 8.14
CA LEU A 67 0.21 -1.32 6.66
C LEU A 67 -0.28 -2.60 5.99
N PHE A 68 -0.06 -3.75 6.63
CA PHE A 68 -0.39 -5.08 6.11
C PHE A 68 -1.60 -5.70 6.80
N GLN A 69 -2.30 -4.93 7.63
CA GLN A 69 -3.47 -5.40 8.38
C GLN A 69 -3.23 -6.74 9.12
N GLN A 70 -2.04 -6.87 9.71
CA GLN A 70 -1.64 -8.07 10.46
C GLN A 70 -2.54 -8.23 11.69
N ARG A 71 -2.92 -9.47 12.02
CA ARG A 71 -3.74 -9.81 13.19
C ARG A 71 -2.85 -10.36 14.30
N PRO A 72 -2.47 -9.56 15.31
CA PRO A 72 -1.57 -10.01 16.37
C PRO A 72 -2.10 -11.23 17.12
N SER A 73 -3.42 -11.37 17.27
CA SER A 73 -4.03 -12.53 17.93
C SER A 73 -3.95 -13.85 17.14
N GLN A 74 -3.49 -13.84 15.88
CA GLN A 74 -3.44 -15.01 15.00
C GLN A 74 -2.01 -15.44 14.64
N GLY A 75 -1.00 -14.95 15.38
CA GLY A 75 0.42 -15.22 15.17
C GLY A 75 1.00 -16.26 16.12
#